data_AF-A0A7C3QEY7-F1
#
_entry.id   AF-A0A7C3QEY7-F1
#
_cell.length_a   1.000
_cell.length_b   1.000
_cell.length_c   1.000
_cell.angle_alpha   90.00
_cell.angle_beta   90.00
_cell.angle_gamma   90.00
#
_symmetry.space_group_name_H-M   'P 1'
#
loop_
_entity.id
_entity.type
_entity.pdbx_description
1 polymer ?
#
loop_
_entity_poly.entity_id
_entity_poly.type
_entity_poly.pdbx_seq_one_letter_code
_entity_poly.pdbx_strand_id
1 'polypeptide(L)'
;VIDQELDELNAQGVCLHHLGSMTGVEPSLQERVRRALELTKNNDRLILNVAFNYGGRAEILHAVKQILADGISPDELTEELFSSYLFTRGLPDPDLVIRTSGELRISNFLIWQAAYAEYYPTPTYWPDFGREDLYEAIVAYNQRERRFGLVPEPVS
;
A
#
# COMPACT_ATOMS: atom_id res chain seq x y z
N VAL A 1 23.98 -1.82 -5.03
CA VAL A 1 22.81 -2.38 -4.32
C VAL A 1 21.53 -1.80 -4.93
N ILE A 2 21.01 -0.65 -4.51
CA ILE A 2 19.76 -0.06 -5.05
C ILE A 2 19.73 0.01 -6.60
N ASP A 3 20.81 0.44 -7.24
CA ASP A 3 20.83 0.57 -8.70
C ASP A 3 20.87 -0.80 -9.42
N GLN A 4 21.49 -1.83 -8.82
CA GLN A 4 21.47 -3.21 -9.35
C GLN A 4 20.10 -3.86 -9.16
N GLU A 5 19.49 -3.67 -7.99
CA GLU A 5 18.14 -4.16 -7.71
C GLU A 5 17.12 -3.52 -8.65
N LEU A 6 17.28 -2.23 -9.00
CA LEU A 6 16.42 -1.54 -9.95
C LEU A 6 16.47 -2.16 -11.35
N ASP A 7 17.67 -2.47 -11.86
CA ASP A 7 17.83 -3.08 -13.19
C ASP A 7 17.18 -4.48 -13.23
N GLU A 8 17.33 -5.26 -12.14
CA GLU A 8 16.67 -6.57 -12.00
C GLU A 8 15.15 -6.46 -11.97
N LEU A 9 14.59 -5.55 -11.16
CA LEU A 9 13.15 -5.30 -11.09
C LEU A 9 12.58 -4.87 -12.45
N ASN A 10 13.29 -4.00 -13.15
CA ASN A 10 12.89 -3.56 -14.48
C ASN A 10 12.92 -4.72 -15.49
N ALA A 11 13.97 -5.53 -15.49
CA ALA A 11 14.08 -6.72 -16.34
C ALA A 11 12.97 -7.75 -16.06
N GLN A 12 12.46 -7.80 -14.83
CA GLN A 12 11.33 -8.64 -14.44
C GLN A 12 9.95 -8.01 -14.72
N GLY A 13 9.89 -6.83 -15.33
CA GLY A 13 8.62 -6.16 -15.66
C GLY A 13 7.89 -5.63 -14.43
N VAL A 14 8.60 -5.25 -13.37
CA VAL A 14 8.01 -4.60 -12.20
C VAL A 14 7.84 -3.10 -12.48
N CYS A 15 6.64 -2.57 -12.24
CA CYS A 15 6.34 -1.14 -12.22
C CYS A 15 6.46 -0.62 -10.79
N LEU A 16 7.40 0.29 -10.54
CA LEU A 16 7.61 0.86 -9.22
C LEU A 16 6.73 2.08 -9.01
N HIS A 17 6.06 2.10 -7.87
CA HIS A 17 5.32 3.25 -7.36
C HIS A 17 5.91 3.67 -6.02
N HIS A 18 5.96 4.98 -5.76
CA HIS A 18 6.32 5.52 -4.46
C HIS A 18 5.06 5.97 -3.73
N LEU A 19 4.89 5.52 -2.49
CA LEU A 19 3.87 6.05 -1.59
C LEU A 19 4.56 6.90 -0.54
N GLY A 20 4.11 8.15 -0.36
CA GLY A 20 4.63 9.06 0.66
C GLY A 20 5.04 10.42 0.11
N SER A 21 5.68 11.22 0.95
CA SER A 21 6.11 12.57 0.59
C SER A 21 7.62 12.62 0.28
N MET A 22 8.01 13.38 -0.74
CA MET A 22 9.42 13.73 -0.97
C MET A 22 9.85 15.00 -0.23
N THR A 23 8.95 15.67 0.49
CA THR A 23 9.29 16.84 1.29
C THR A 23 10.28 16.45 2.39
N GLY A 24 11.42 17.16 2.43
CA GLY A 24 12.48 16.92 3.41
C GLY A 24 13.42 15.75 3.09
N VAL A 25 13.20 15.04 1.97
CA VAL A 25 14.14 14.02 1.47
C VAL A 25 15.31 14.72 0.75
N GLU A 26 16.52 14.19 0.89
CA GLU A 26 17.71 14.79 0.25
C GLU A 26 17.59 14.74 -1.29
N PRO A 27 17.99 15.81 -2.03
CA PRO A 27 17.79 15.91 -3.48
C PRO A 27 18.36 14.75 -4.30
N SER A 28 19.55 14.23 -3.97
CA SER A 28 20.12 13.09 -4.70
C SER A 28 19.27 11.82 -4.52
N LEU A 29 18.68 11.60 -3.35
CA LEU A 29 17.77 10.48 -3.14
C LEU A 29 16.43 10.69 -3.89
N GLN A 30 15.88 11.90 -3.90
CA GLN A 30 14.67 12.21 -4.68
C GLN A 30 14.88 11.90 -6.17
N GLU A 31 16.03 12.30 -6.73
CA GLU A 31 16.37 12.06 -8.13
C GLU A 31 16.50 10.57 -8.44
N ARG A 32 17.07 9.79 -7.52
CA ARG A 32 17.18 8.32 -7.67
C ARG A 32 15.81 7.66 -7.65
N VAL A 33 14.90 8.06 -6.76
CA VAL A 33 13.53 7.54 -6.77
C VAL A 33 12.84 7.93 -8.06
N ARG A 34 12.91 9.19 -8.49
CA ARG A 34 12.32 9.64 -9.76
C ARG A 34 12.81 8.83 -10.95
N ARG A 35 14.12 8.54 -11.02
CA ARG A 35 14.71 7.68 -12.05
C ARG A 35 14.13 6.26 -12.01
N ALA A 36 13.98 5.68 -10.83
CA ALA A 36 13.41 4.34 -10.67
C ALA A 36 11.95 4.26 -11.16
N LEU A 37 11.13 5.24 -10.78
CA LEU A 37 9.73 5.33 -11.22
C LEU A 37 9.66 5.52 -12.74
N GLU A 38 10.44 6.44 -13.30
CA GLU A 38 10.43 6.72 -14.74
C GLU A 38 10.91 5.53 -15.59
N LEU A 39 11.93 4.80 -15.12
CA LEU A 39 12.47 3.63 -15.80
C LEU A 39 11.43 2.50 -15.89
N THR A 40 10.59 2.35 -14.86
CA THR A 40 9.70 1.20 -14.71
C THR A 40 8.23 1.49 -15.04
N LYS A 41 7.87 2.75 -15.33
CA LYS A 41 6.46 3.20 -15.48
C LYS A 41 5.62 2.46 -16.53
N ASN A 42 6.25 1.87 -17.54
CA ASN A 42 5.58 1.18 -18.64
C ASN A 42 5.52 -0.34 -18.43
N ASN A 43 6.05 -0.84 -17.31
CA ASN A 43 6.00 -2.25 -16.98
C ASN A 43 4.60 -2.62 -16.47
N ASP A 44 4.17 -3.87 -16.69
CA ASP A 44 2.79 -4.29 -16.44
C ASP A 44 2.66 -5.66 -15.74
N ARG A 45 3.78 -6.33 -15.43
CA ARG A 45 3.75 -7.67 -14.84
C ARG A 45 3.46 -7.66 -13.33
N LEU A 46 3.97 -6.68 -12.61
CA LEU A 46 3.75 -6.51 -11.17
C LEU A 46 3.86 -5.03 -10.81
N ILE A 47 2.92 -4.51 -10.02
CA ILE A 47 3.06 -3.19 -9.40
C ILE A 47 3.65 -3.37 -8.01
N LEU A 48 4.81 -2.76 -7.77
CA LEU A 48 5.46 -2.74 -6.46
C LEU A 48 5.39 -1.32 -5.89
N ASN A 49 4.58 -1.17 -4.84
CA ASN A 49 4.45 0.07 -4.10
C ASN A 49 5.46 0.11 -2.95
N VAL A 50 6.38 1.07 -2.98
CA VAL A 50 7.34 1.31 -1.91
C VAL A 50 6.88 2.50 -1.08
N ALA A 51 6.41 2.22 0.14
CA ALA A 51 6.02 3.25 1.10
C ALA A 51 7.26 3.80 1.81
N PHE A 52 7.75 4.96 1.36
CA PHE A 52 8.92 5.64 1.91
C PHE A 52 8.57 7.07 2.31
N ASN A 53 8.99 7.49 3.52
CA ASN A 53 8.52 8.73 4.13
C ASN A 53 6.98 8.83 4.09
N TYR A 54 6.33 7.72 4.44
CA TYR A 54 4.90 7.51 4.36
C TYR A 54 4.26 7.41 5.75
N GLY A 55 3.01 7.86 5.84
CA GLY A 55 2.11 7.53 6.94
C GLY A 55 0.67 7.84 6.55
N GLY A 56 -0.26 6.94 6.87
CA GLY A 56 -1.66 7.03 6.45
C GLY A 56 -2.36 8.32 6.88
N ARG A 57 -2.08 8.82 8.10
CA ARG A 57 -2.59 10.14 8.52
C ARG A 57 -2.05 11.29 7.66
N ALA A 58 -0.78 11.23 7.28
CA ALA A 58 -0.17 12.26 6.44
C ALA A 58 -0.71 12.19 5.00
N GLU A 59 -0.96 10.99 4.49
CA GLU A 59 -1.62 10.75 3.21
C GLU A 59 -3.06 11.32 3.19
N ILE A 60 -3.87 11.03 4.21
CA ILE A 60 -5.22 11.60 4.34
C ILE A 60 -5.18 13.13 4.34
N LEU A 61 -4.28 13.74 5.12
CA LEU A 61 -4.12 15.20 5.14
C LEU A 61 -3.63 15.75 3.81
N HIS A 62 -2.77 15.01 3.09
CA HIS A 62 -2.33 15.38 1.75
C HIS A 62 -3.52 15.39 0.78
N ALA A 63 -4.31 14.32 0.75
CA ALA A 63 -5.49 14.19 -0.10
C ALA A 63 -6.48 15.34 0.15
N VAL A 64 -6.83 15.61 1.41
CA VAL A 64 -7.71 16.73 1.79
C VAL A 64 -7.18 18.07 1.28
N LYS A 65 -5.87 18.33 1.43
CA LYS A 65 -5.26 19.58 0.92
C LYS A 65 -5.36 19.69 -0.60
N GLN A 66 -5.20 18.60 -1.34
CA GLN A 66 -5.33 18.59 -2.80
C GLN A 66 -6.79 18.83 -3.22
N ILE A 67 -7.75 18.15 -2.59
CA ILE A 67 -9.20 18.34 -2.81
C ILE A 67 -9.60 19.81 -2.64
N LEU A 68 -9.14 20.45 -1.55
CA LEU A 68 -9.41 21.86 -1.27
C LEU A 68 -8.74 22.80 -2.29
N ALA A 69 -7.52 22.47 -2.74
CA ALA A 69 -6.80 23.26 -3.74
C ALA A 69 -7.47 23.19 -5.12
N ASP A 70 -8.06 22.04 -5.46
CA ASP A 70 -8.81 21.83 -6.69
C ASP A 70 -10.23 22.43 -6.65
N GLY A 71 -10.67 22.92 -5.49
CA GLY A 71 -11.96 23.60 -5.33
C GLY A 71 -13.17 22.67 -5.35
N ILE A 72 -12.98 21.38 -5.03
CA ILE A 72 -14.05 20.38 -4.97
C ILE A 72 -15.07 20.74 -3.87
N SER A 73 -16.35 20.76 -4.22
CA SER A 73 -17.42 20.99 -3.24
C SER A 73 -17.57 19.80 -2.29
N PRO A 74 -17.89 20.01 -1.00
CA PRO A 74 -18.20 18.91 -0.08
C PRO A 74 -19.30 17.97 -0.59
N ASP A 75 -20.28 18.49 -1.36
CA ASP A 75 -21.39 17.69 -1.90
C ASP A 75 -20.96 16.75 -3.05
N GLU A 76 -19.80 17.02 -3.67
CA GLU A 76 -19.22 16.19 -4.73
C GLU A 76 -18.26 15.13 -4.16
N LEU A 77 -17.91 15.22 -2.88
CA LEU A 77 -16.92 14.35 -2.25
C LEU A 77 -17.50 12.98 -1.91
N THR A 78 -17.13 11.97 -2.71
CA THR A 78 -17.40 10.56 -2.45
C THR A 78 -16.14 9.81 -1.99
N GLU A 79 -16.30 8.57 -1.52
CA GLU A 79 -15.16 7.70 -1.18
C GLU A 79 -14.27 7.39 -2.39
N GLU A 80 -14.87 7.24 -3.58
CA GLU A 80 -14.15 7.02 -4.83
C GLU A 80 -13.36 8.26 -5.23
N LEU A 81 -13.98 9.45 -5.14
CA LEU A 81 -13.28 10.70 -5.42
C LEU A 81 -12.13 10.89 -4.43
N PHE A 82 -12.37 10.71 -3.14
CA PHE A 82 -11.33 10.80 -2.11
C PHE A 82 -10.17 9.83 -2.37
N SER A 83 -10.47 8.58 -2.74
CA SER A 83 -9.47 7.56 -3.09
C SER A 83 -8.59 7.95 -4.28
N SER A 84 -9.10 8.76 -5.21
CA SER A 84 -8.32 9.28 -6.35
C SER A 84 -7.25 10.31 -5.96
N TYR A 85 -7.34 10.87 -4.74
CA TYR A 85 -6.37 11.81 -4.17
C TYR A 85 -5.34 11.16 -3.23
N LEU A 86 -5.45 9.86 -2.94
CA LEU A 86 -4.47 9.11 -2.14
C LEU A 86 -3.23 8.77 -2.98
N PHE A 87 -2.12 8.43 -2.32
CA PHE A 87 -0.90 8.01 -3.04
C PHE A 87 -1.12 6.70 -3.80
N THR A 88 -2.09 5.88 -3.36
CA THR A 88 -2.49 4.63 -4.01
C THR A 88 -3.51 4.82 -5.14
N ARG A 89 -3.73 6.05 -5.63
CA ARG A 89 -4.70 6.34 -6.69
C ARG A 89 -4.61 5.37 -7.88
N GLY A 90 -5.76 4.86 -8.31
CA GLY A 90 -5.86 3.92 -9.43
C GLY A 90 -5.46 2.48 -9.11
N LEU A 91 -5.14 2.17 -7.85
CA LEU A 91 -4.88 0.81 -7.38
C LEU A 91 -6.07 0.30 -6.55
N PRO A 92 -6.33 -1.03 -6.56
CA PRO A 92 -7.28 -1.62 -5.63
C PRO A 92 -6.76 -1.57 -4.19
N ASP A 93 -7.69 -1.65 -3.25
CA ASP A 93 -7.37 -1.83 -1.83
C ASP A 93 -6.69 -3.19 -1.59
N PRO A 94 -5.82 -3.31 -0.57
CA PRO A 94 -5.18 -4.56 -0.22
C PRO A 94 -6.19 -5.57 0.35
N ASP A 95 -6.18 -6.79 -0.20
CA ASP A 95 -6.93 -7.91 0.37
C ASP A 95 -6.31 -8.43 1.69
N LEU A 96 -4.97 -8.40 1.78
CA LEU A 96 -4.20 -9.02 2.85
C LEU A 96 -3.09 -8.09 3.31
N VAL A 97 -3.02 -7.84 4.62
CA VAL A 97 -1.93 -7.12 5.28
C VAL A 97 -1.16 -8.09 6.18
N ILE A 98 0.07 -8.39 5.78
CA ILE A 98 1.00 -9.21 6.55
C ILE A 98 1.85 -8.30 7.43
N ARG A 99 1.95 -8.63 8.73
CA ARG A 99 2.80 -7.90 9.68
C ARG A 99 3.71 -8.85 10.45
N THR A 100 5.01 -8.69 10.25
CA THR A 100 6.07 -9.46 10.91
C THR A 100 6.30 -9.01 12.36
N SER A 101 7.19 -9.72 13.06
CA SER A 101 7.70 -9.45 14.41
C SER A 101 6.65 -9.51 15.54
N GLY A 102 5.51 -10.15 15.32
CA GLY A 102 4.50 -10.42 16.35
C GLY A 102 3.69 -9.19 16.81
N GLU A 103 3.84 -8.06 16.13
CA GLU A 103 3.23 -6.80 16.55
C GLU A 103 1.77 -6.68 16.10
N LEU A 104 0.86 -6.44 17.05
CA LEU A 104 -0.58 -6.31 16.79
C LEU A 104 -1.02 -4.84 16.73
N ARG A 105 -0.57 -4.15 15.68
CA ARG A 105 -1.00 -2.77 15.38
C ARG A 105 -0.90 -2.54 13.87
N ILE A 106 -1.50 -1.46 13.37
CA ILE A 106 -1.30 -1.03 11.96
C ILE A 106 -0.11 -0.09 11.80
N SER A 107 0.30 0.59 12.88
CA SER A 107 1.39 1.58 12.88
C SER A 107 1.27 2.65 11.79
N ASN A 108 0.08 3.22 11.60
CA ASN A 108 -0.15 4.30 10.64
C ASN A 108 0.12 3.88 9.18
N PHE A 109 -0.04 2.59 8.84
CA PHE A 109 0.10 2.07 7.49
C PHE A 109 -1.27 1.88 6.83
N LEU A 110 -1.45 2.40 5.61
CA LEU A 110 -2.63 2.22 4.74
C LEU A 110 -3.97 2.32 5.49
N ILE A 111 -4.18 3.40 6.27
CA ILE A 111 -5.34 3.54 7.17
C ILE A 111 -6.67 3.48 6.40
N TRP A 112 -6.71 4.10 5.22
CA TRP A 112 -7.90 4.13 4.38
C TRP A 112 -8.05 2.82 3.61
N GLN A 113 -7.00 2.44 2.90
CA GLN A 113 -7.02 1.33 1.96
C GLN A 113 -7.20 -0.02 2.65
N ALA A 114 -6.59 -0.20 3.83
CA ALA A 114 -6.65 -1.48 4.56
C ALA A 114 -7.92 -1.63 5.42
N ALA A 115 -8.94 -0.77 5.27
CA ALA A 115 -10.14 -0.79 6.11
C ALA A 115 -10.85 -2.15 6.14
N TYR A 116 -10.82 -2.89 5.02
CA TYR A 116 -11.43 -4.22 4.88
C TYR A 116 -10.40 -5.33 4.62
N ALA A 117 -9.11 -5.04 4.79
CA ALA A 117 -8.07 -6.02 4.58
C ALA A 117 -8.09 -7.09 5.68
N GLU A 118 -7.78 -8.32 5.31
CA GLU A 118 -7.49 -9.36 6.27
C GLU A 118 -6.09 -9.14 6.85
N TYR A 119 -5.97 -9.19 8.18
CA TYR A 119 -4.68 -9.03 8.85
C TYR A 119 -4.08 -10.40 9.21
N TYR A 120 -2.81 -10.58 8.82
CA TYR A 120 -1.99 -11.76 9.15
C TYR A 120 -0.74 -11.32 9.94
N PRO A 121 -0.81 -11.27 11.27
CA PRO A 121 0.37 -11.07 12.10
C PRO A 121 1.18 -12.37 12.20
N THR A 122 2.51 -12.29 12.11
CA THR A 122 3.42 -13.43 12.30
C THR A 122 4.55 -13.05 13.26
N PRO A 123 4.99 -13.95 14.17
CA PRO A 123 6.16 -13.72 15.00
C PRO A 123 7.49 -13.70 14.21
N THR A 124 7.53 -14.23 12.97
CA THR A 124 8.72 -14.22 12.11
C THR A 124 9.22 -12.79 11.93
N TYR A 125 10.52 -12.56 12.09
CA TYR A 125 11.13 -11.24 11.84
C TYR A 125 11.33 -11.00 10.35
N TRP A 126 11.29 -9.74 9.90
CA TRP A 126 11.39 -9.39 8.48
C TRP A 126 12.63 -9.97 7.76
N PRO A 127 13.85 -9.96 8.34
CA PRO A 127 15.01 -10.57 7.68
C PRO A 127 14.90 -12.09 7.48
N ASP A 128 14.06 -12.75 8.28
CA ASP A 128 13.85 -14.20 8.27
C ASP A 128 12.56 -14.59 7.51
N PHE A 129 11.74 -13.62 7.10
CA PHE A 129 10.48 -13.87 6.40
C PHE A 129 10.74 -14.25 4.94
N GLY A 130 10.35 -15.48 4.58
CA GLY A 130 10.66 -16.09 3.30
C GLY A 130 9.46 -16.36 2.41
N ARG A 131 9.71 -17.16 1.36
CA ARG A 131 8.68 -17.60 0.41
C ARG A 131 7.64 -18.49 1.08
N GLU A 132 8.08 -19.36 1.97
CA GLU A 132 7.25 -20.30 2.71
C GLU A 132 6.29 -19.55 3.65
N ASP A 133 6.77 -18.54 4.38
CA ASP A 133 5.90 -17.70 5.22
C ASP A 133 4.85 -16.93 4.40
N LEU A 134 5.22 -16.41 3.24
CA LEU A 134 4.28 -15.74 2.34
C LEU A 134 3.21 -16.73 1.84
N TYR A 135 3.60 -17.95 1.48
CA TYR A 135 2.67 -18.98 1.08
C TYR A 135 1.68 -19.33 2.21
N GLU A 136 2.16 -19.49 3.44
CA GLU A 136 1.31 -19.72 4.60
C GLU A 136 0.31 -18.58 4.85
N ALA A 137 0.75 -17.33 4.71
CA ALA A 137 -0.13 -16.17 4.84
C ALA A 137 -1.25 -16.17 3.78
N ILE A 138 -0.94 -16.54 2.54
CA ILE A 138 -1.92 -16.66 1.45
C ILE A 138 -2.89 -17.82 1.70
N VAL A 139 -2.40 -18.97 2.19
CA VAL A 139 -3.25 -20.10 2.56
C VAL A 139 -4.21 -19.70 3.69
N ALA A 140 -3.71 -19.02 4.72
CA ALA A 140 -4.51 -18.53 5.83
C ALA A 140 -5.58 -17.53 5.37
N TYR A 141 -5.25 -16.63 4.44
CA TYR A 141 -6.21 -15.73 3.80
C TYR A 141 -7.34 -16.49 3.10
N ASN A 142 -7.00 -17.50 2.29
CA ASN A 142 -7.98 -18.29 1.53
C ASN A 142 -8.91 -19.15 2.42
N GLN A 143 -8.49 -19.48 3.64
CA GLN A 143 -9.30 -20.25 4.59
C GLN A 143 -10.31 -19.40 5.35
N ARG A 144 -10.18 -18.07 5.34
CA ARG A 144 -11.15 -17.20 6.01
C ARG A 144 -12.44 -17.16 5.19
N GLU A 145 -13.54 -17.55 5.82
CA GLU A 145 -14.86 -17.30 5.25
C GLU A 145 -15.06 -15.79 5.12
N ARG A 146 -15.19 -15.30 3.88
CA ARG A 146 -15.49 -13.89 3.61
C ARG A 146 -16.84 -13.53 4.23
N ARG A 147 -16.82 -12.97 5.44
CA ARG A 147 -17.97 -12.33 6.04
C ARG A 147 -18.06 -10.92 5.47
N PHE A 148 -18.66 -10.79 4.28
CA PHE A 148 -19.04 -9.49 3.70
C PHE A 148 -20.15 -8.83 4.54
N GLY A 149 -19.90 -8.52 5.81
CA GLY A 149 -20.86 -7.84 6.69
C GLY A 149 -22.18 -8.59 6.94
N LEU A 150 -22.29 -9.87 6.58
CA LEU A 150 -23.45 -10.69 6.96
C LEU A 150 -23.41 -10.89 8.47
N VAL A 151 -24.23 -10.11 9.18
CA VAL A 151 -24.58 -10.39 10.58
C VAL A 151 -25.17 -11.80 10.59
N PRO A 152 -24.63 -12.76 11.36
CA PRO A 152 -25.25 -14.09 11.47
C PRO A 152 -26.70 -13.92 11.89
N GLU A 153 -27.64 -14.51 11.16
CA GLU A 153 -29.03 -14.55 11.62
C GLU A 153 -29.06 -15.22 13.00
N PRO A 154 -29.77 -14.65 13.99
CA PRO A 154 -29.93 -15.29 15.27
C PRO A 154 -30.64 -16.63 15.04
N VAL A 155 -29.96 -17.71 15.40
CA VAL A 155 -30.54 -19.05 15.42
C VAL A 155 -31.74 -18.99 16.38
N SER A 156 -32.93 -19.24 15.85
CA SER A 156 -34.15 -19.48 16.64
C SER A 156 -34.35 -20.97 16.86
#